data_AF-A0A221P6P9-F1
#
_entry.id   AF-A0A221P6P9-F1
#
_cell.length_a   1.000
_cell.length_b   1.000
_cell.length_c   1.000
_cell.angle_alpha   90.00
_cell.angle_beta   90.00
_cell.angle_gamma   90.00
#
_symmetry.space_group_name_H-M   'P 1'
#
loop_
_entity.id
_entity.type
_entity.pdbx_description
1 polymer ?
#
loop_
_entity_poly.entity_id
_entity_poly.type
_entity_poly.pdbx_seq_one_letter_code
_entity_poly.pdbx_strand_id
1 'polypeptide(L)'
;MGESEPDRIAELQNEVDQLKEAVASHAVVDQAIGMVVALGRVSPEQGWEVLKEVSQHTNIKLRNVAELILVWGCRGDIPGEVCAELEAALDRYGPTEVPGAAQE
;
A
#
# COMPACT_ATOMS: atom_id res chain seq x y z
N MET A 1 43.60 0.73 -13.65
CA MET A 1 42.71 -0.34 -14.15
C MET A 1 41.33 0.27 -14.20
N GLY A 2 40.86 0.65 -15.39
CA GLY A 2 39.50 1.14 -15.57
C GLY A 2 38.55 -0.06 -15.54
N GLU A 3 37.42 0.08 -14.86
CA GLU A 3 36.34 -0.92 -14.89
C GLU A 3 36.05 -1.26 -16.35
N SER A 4 36.08 -2.54 -16.68
CA SER A 4 35.79 -2.93 -18.06
C SER A 4 34.29 -2.69 -18.30
N GLU A 5 33.90 -2.31 -19.51
CA GLU A 5 32.49 -2.23 -19.92
C GLU A 5 31.62 -3.41 -19.39
N PRO A 6 32.07 -4.68 -19.40
CA PRO A 6 31.33 -5.78 -18.78
C PRO A 6 31.11 -5.67 -17.25
N ASP A 7 32.04 -5.09 -16.49
CA ASP A 7 31.89 -4.93 -15.04
C ASP A 7 30.81 -3.90 -14.71
N ARG A 8 30.76 -2.79 -15.46
CA ARG A 8 29.71 -1.77 -15.33
C ARG A 8 28.33 -2.30 -15.74
N ILE A 9 28.27 -3.12 -16.78
CA ILE A 9 27.02 -3.77 -17.20
C ILE A 9 26.51 -4.71 -16.09
N ALA A 10 27.40 -5.48 -15.46
CA ALA A 10 27.01 -6.39 -14.37
C ALA A 10 26.52 -5.64 -13.12
N GLU A 11 27.15 -4.53 -12.75
CA GLU A 11 26.72 -3.68 -11.63
C GLU A 11 25.34 -3.08 -11.87
N LEU A 12 25.12 -2.47 -13.04
CA LEU A 12 23.82 -1.91 -13.41
C LEU A 12 22.72 -2.97 -13.47
N GLN A 13 23.05 -4.19 -13.91
CA GLN A 13 22.08 -5.30 -13.94
C GLN A 13 21.66 -5.72 -12.52
N ASN A 14 22.62 -5.79 -11.57
CA ASN A 14 22.33 -6.07 -10.17
C ASN A 14 21.47 -4.98 -9.53
N GLU A 15 21.75 -3.71 -9.83
CA GLU A 15 20.95 -2.58 -9.33
C GLU A 15 19.51 -2.64 -9.86
N VAL A 16 19.35 -2.92 -11.16
CA VAL A 16 18.02 -3.12 -11.78
C VAL A 16 17.27 -4.28 -11.14
N ASP A 17 17.94 -5.37 -10.82
CA ASP A 17 17.30 -6.54 -10.22
C ASP A 17 16.89 -6.28 -8.76
N GLN A 18 17.71 -5.56 -7.98
CA GLN A 18 17.36 -5.10 -6.63
C GLN A 18 16.18 -4.12 -6.64
N LEU A 19 16.15 -3.18 -7.58
CA LEU A 19 15.03 -2.26 -7.77
C LEU A 19 13.74 -2.99 -8.15
N LYS A 20 13.81 -3.96 -9.07
CA LYS A 20 12.67 -4.80 -9.44
C LYS A 20 12.17 -5.62 -8.26
N GLU A 21 13.06 -6.18 -7.45
CA GLU A 21 12.69 -6.92 -6.24
C GLU A 21 12.00 -6.00 -5.21
N ALA A 22 12.52 -4.79 -5.01
CA ALA A 22 11.91 -3.81 -4.12
C ALA A 22 10.51 -3.39 -4.60
N VAL A 23 10.34 -3.10 -5.90
CA VAL A 23 9.04 -2.76 -6.49
C VAL A 23 8.07 -3.95 -6.42
N ALA A 24 8.52 -5.16 -6.74
CA ALA A 24 7.70 -6.37 -6.63
C ALA A 24 7.31 -6.67 -5.17
N SER A 25 8.17 -6.32 -4.21
CA SER A 25 7.89 -6.46 -2.78
C SER A 25 6.76 -5.52 -2.32
N HIS A 26 6.65 -4.33 -2.92
CA HIS A 26 5.65 -3.32 -2.54
C HIS A 26 4.33 -3.41 -3.33
N ALA A 27 4.29 -4.10 -4.47
CA ALA A 27 3.12 -4.16 -5.35
C ALA A 27 1.80 -4.54 -4.65
N VAL A 28 1.84 -5.49 -3.70
CA VAL A 28 0.66 -5.92 -2.93
C VAL A 28 0.15 -4.79 -2.02
N VAL A 29 1.08 -4.04 -1.42
CA VAL A 29 0.75 -2.92 -0.54
C VAL A 29 0.20 -1.75 -1.38
N ASP A 30 0.82 -1.44 -2.51
CA ASP A 30 0.34 -0.39 -3.42
C ASP A 30 -1.07 -0.67 -3.93
N GLN A 31 -1.39 -1.93 -4.24
CA GLN A 31 -2.75 -2.34 -4.62
C GLN A 31 -3.75 -2.16 -3.48
N ALA A 32 -3.38 -2.54 -2.25
CA ALA A 32 -4.22 -2.31 -1.08
C ALA A 32 -4.44 -0.82 -0.81
N ILE A 33 -3.41 0.03 -0.97
CA ILE A 33 -3.57 1.50 -0.88
C ILE A 33 -4.59 1.97 -1.91
N GLY A 34 -4.47 1.55 -3.17
CA GLY A 34 -5.43 1.92 -4.22
C GLY A 34 -6.88 1.54 -3.87
N MET A 35 -7.07 0.40 -3.22
CA MET A 35 -8.39 -0.05 -2.74
C MET A 35 -8.91 0.81 -1.60
N VAL A 36 -8.08 1.14 -0.62
CA VAL A 36 -8.42 2.04 0.50
C VAL A 36 -8.75 3.45 0.00
N VAL A 37 -7.99 3.97 -0.97
CA VAL A 37 -8.27 5.25 -1.63
C VAL A 37 -9.66 5.22 -2.30
N ALA A 38 -9.94 4.18 -3.08
CA ALA A 38 -11.19 4.08 -3.84
C ALA A 38 -12.42 3.92 -2.92
N LEU A 39 -12.31 3.10 -1.86
CA LEU A 39 -13.43 2.78 -0.97
C LEU A 39 -13.59 3.82 0.14
N GLY A 40 -12.48 4.26 0.74
CA GLY A 40 -12.44 5.20 1.85
C GLY A 40 -12.43 6.67 1.44
N ARG A 41 -12.26 6.99 0.14
CA ARG A 41 -12.17 8.36 -0.39
C ARG A 41 -11.11 9.20 0.33
N VAL A 42 -9.96 8.60 0.56
CA VAL A 42 -8.77 9.23 1.16
C VAL A 42 -7.69 9.46 0.10
N SER A 43 -6.73 10.33 0.37
CA SER A 43 -5.55 10.47 -0.51
C SER A 43 -4.67 9.22 -0.44
N PRO A 44 -3.79 8.97 -1.43
CA PRO A 44 -2.84 7.85 -1.38
C PRO A 44 -1.95 7.85 -0.12
N GLU A 45 -1.51 9.04 0.32
CA GLU A 45 -0.72 9.20 1.55
C GLU A 45 -1.51 8.78 2.80
N GLN A 46 -2.79 9.16 2.87
CA GLN A 46 -3.68 8.72 3.94
C GLN A 46 -3.98 7.23 3.86
N GLY A 47 -4.16 6.67 2.66
CA GLY A 47 -4.36 5.24 2.45
C GLY A 47 -3.19 4.41 2.97
N TRP A 48 -1.95 4.90 2.81
CA TRP A 48 -0.78 4.31 3.43
C TRP A 48 -0.82 4.35 4.97
N GLU A 49 -1.12 5.52 5.56
CA GLU A 49 -1.19 5.64 7.02
C GLU A 49 -2.31 4.78 7.61
N VAL A 50 -3.45 4.64 6.93
CA VAL A 50 -4.53 3.70 7.29
C VAL A 50 -4.01 2.26 7.37
N LEU A 51 -3.33 1.76 6.35
CA LEU A 51 -2.81 0.39 6.36
C LEU A 51 -1.77 0.17 7.48
N LYS A 52 -0.90 1.15 7.68
CA LYS A 52 0.14 1.13 8.71
C LYS A 52 -0.43 1.15 10.11
N GLU A 53 -1.50 1.90 10.33
CA GLU A 53 -2.24 1.95 11.57
C GLU A 53 -2.92 0.61 11.89
N VAL A 54 -3.69 0.08 10.94
CA VAL A 54 -4.35 -1.23 11.08
C VAL A 54 -3.33 -2.31 11.41
N SER A 55 -2.18 -2.31 10.73
CA SER A 55 -1.06 -3.21 11.02
C SER A 55 -0.55 -3.10 12.45
N GLN A 56 -0.38 -1.89 12.98
CA GLN A 56 0.10 -1.68 14.35
C GLN A 56 -0.92 -2.12 15.40
N HIS A 57 -2.20 -1.78 15.20
CA HIS A 57 -3.25 -2.06 16.19
C HIS A 57 -3.68 -3.52 16.23
N THR A 58 -3.66 -4.20 15.07
CA THR A 58 -3.94 -5.63 14.98
C THR A 58 -2.71 -6.50 15.25
N ASN A 59 -1.51 -5.89 15.32
CA ASN A 59 -0.23 -6.60 15.40
C ASN A 59 -0.02 -7.62 14.26
N ILE A 60 -0.58 -7.33 13.08
CA ILE A 60 -0.41 -8.10 11.85
C ILE A 60 0.60 -7.39 10.97
N LYS A 61 1.50 -8.14 10.31
CA LYS A 61 2.47 -7.55 9.37
C LYS A 61 1.74 -6.80 8.26
N LEU A 62 2.21 -5.59 7.92
CA LEU A 62 1.62 -4.72 6.90
C LEU A 62 1.28 -5.45 5.58
N ARG A 63 2.19 -6.30 5.09
CA ARG A 63 1.96 -7.09 3.88
C ARG A 63 0.74 -8.01 4.00
N ASN A 64 0.58 -8.66 5.15
CA ASN A 64 -0.56 -9.53 5.40
C ASN A 64 -1.85 -8.72 5.54
N VAL A 65 -1.79 -7.52 6.15
CA VAL A 65 -2.93 -6.59 6.15
C VAL A 65 -3.31 -6.23 4.72
N ALA A 66 -2.35 -5.87 3.87
CA ALA A 66 -2.61 -5.57 2.47
C ALA A 66 -3.24 -6.76 1.71
N GLU A 67 -2.77 -7.98 1.94
CA GLU A 67 -3.38 -9.20 1.37
C GLU A 67 -4.83 -9.39 1.87
N LEU A 68 -5.10 -9.17 3.16
CA LEU A 68 -6.44 -9.23 3.73
C LEU A 68 -7.38 -8.19 3.11
N ILE A 69 -6.91 -6.96 2.90
CA ILE A 69 -7.67 -5.91 2.20
C ILE A 69 -7.97 -6.32 0.76
N LEU A 70 -7.02 -6.94 0.04
CA LEU A 70 -7.27 -7.41 -1.33
C LEU A 70 -8.31 -8.53 -1.36
N VAL A 71 -8.22 -9.50 -0.44
CA VAL A 71 -9.23 -10.56 -0.30
C VAL A 71 -10.60 -9.95 0.03
N TRP A 72 -10.63 -8.99 0.93
CA TRP A 72 -11.84 -8.25 1.30
C TRP A 72 -12.46 -7.52 0.12
N GLY A 73 -11.70 -6.76 -0.66
CA GLY A 73 -12.24 -6.07 -1.83
C GLY A 73 -12.76 -7.01 -2.92
N CYS A 74 -12.20 -8.22 -3.03
CA CYS A 74 -12.66 -9.21 -4.00
C CYS A 74 -13.83 -10.07 -3.50
N ARG A 75 -13.90 -10.39 -2.21
CA ARG A 75 -14.81 -11.42 -1.67
C ARG A 75 -15.71 -10.93 -0.54
N GLY A 76 -15.43 -9.77 0.03
CA GLY A 76 -16.14 -9.20 1.18
C GLY A 76 -15.80 -9.85 2.53
N ASP A 77 -14.75 -10.67 2.60
CA ASP A 77 -14.35 -11.38 3.82
C ASP A 77 -13.05 -10.82 4.38
N ILE A 78 -13.07 -10.44 5.65
CA ILE A 78 -11.91 -10.02 6.43
C ILE A 78 -12.14 -10.31 7.91
N PRO A 79 -11.08 -10.61 8.70
CA PRO A 79 -11.23 -10.76 10.15
C PRO A 79 -11.86 -9.51 10.78
N GLY A 80 -12.83 -9.72 11.69
CA GLY A 80 -13.61 -8.63 12.28
C GLY A 80 -12.76 -7.59 13.02
N GLU A 81 -11.65 -8.01 13.63
CA GLU A 81 -10.69 -7.10 14.27
C GLU A 81 -10.02 -6.16 13.26
N VAL A 82 -9.69 -6.66 12.07
CA VAL A 82 -9.08 -5.86 11.00
C VAL A 82 -10.13 -4.95 10.36
N CYS A 83 -11.37 -5.42 10.22
CA CYS A 83 -12.50 -4.60 9.76
C CYS A 83 -12.74 -3.40 10.69
N ALA A 84 -12.84 -3.66 12.00
CA ALA A 84 -13.09 -2.63 13.00
C ALA A 84 -11.96 -1.58 13.04
N GLU A 85 -10.71 -2.02 13.00
CA GLU A 85 -9.57 -1.09 12.95
C GLU A 85 -9.48 -0.33 11.62
N LEU A 86 -9.84 -0.96 10.49
CA LEU A 86 -9.90 -0.30 9.19
C LEU A 86 -10.96 0.81 9.18
N GLU A 87 -12.16 0.53 9.67
CA GLU A 87 -13.23 1.52 9.82
C GLU A 87 -12.79 2.65 10.76
N ALA A 88 -12.23 2.33 11.93
CA ALA A 88 -11.75 3.31 12.88
C ALA A 88 -10.59 4.17 12.34
N ALA A 89 -9.71 3.60 11.51
CA ALA A 89 -8.66 4.34 10.83
C ALA A 89 -9.27 5.27 9.76
N LEU A 90 -10.15 4.75 8.90
CA LEU A 90 -10.83 5.52 7.87
C LEU A 90 -11.66 6.68 8.44
N ASP A 91 -12.33 6.51 9.57
CA ASP A 91 -13.07 7.60 10.23
C ASP A 91 -12.14 8.73 10.71
N ARG A 92 -10.89 8.42 11.05
CA ARG A 92 -9.90 9.43 11.48
C ARG A 92 -9.24 10.15 10.32
N TYR A 93 -9.12 9.49 9.17
CA TYR A 93 -8.52 10.06 7.96
C TYR A 93 -9.56 10.55 6.93
N GLY A 94 -10.85 10.28 7.15
CA GLY A 94 -11.93 10.50 6.18
C GLY A 94 -12.41 11.95 6.06
N PRO A 95 -13.31 12.18 5.10
CA PRO A 95 -12.94 12.22 3.70
C PRO A 95 -12.05 13.46 3.43
N THR A 96 -10.97 13.25 2.68
CA THR A 96 -10.30 14.37 2.01
C THR A 96 -11.26 14.90 0.95
N GLU A 97 -11.47 16.21 0.90
CA GLU A 97 -12.27 16.87 -0.14
C GLU A 97 -11.89 16.26 -1.50
N VAL A 98 -12.83 15.54 -2.11
CA VAL A 98 -12.63 14.99 -3.46
C VAL A 98 -12.25 16.19 -4.33
N PRO A 99 -11.06 16.21 -4.98
CA PRO A 99 -10.70 17.32 -5.85
C PRO A 99 -11.79 17.50 -6.91
N GLY A 100 -12.61 18.55 -6.77
CA GLY A 100 -13.80 18.80 -7.61
C GLY A 100 -15.16 18.89 -6.90
N ALA A 101 -15.28 18.54 -5.61
CA ALA A 101 -16.56 18.66 -4.88
C ALA A 101 -16.87 20.10 -4.39
N ALA A 102 -15.90 21.01 -4.40
CA ALA A 102 -16.03 22.40 -3.92
C ALA A 102 -16.23 23.44 -5.04
N GLN A 103 -16.88 23.07 -6.15
CA GLN A 103 -17.25 24.02 -7.21
C GLN A 103 -18.70 23.77 -7.69
N GLU A 104 -19.70 24.10 -6.87
CA GLU A 104 -21.05 24.49 -7.32
C GLU A 104 -21.58 25.67 -6.49
#